data_AF-A0A3M8UEK8-F1
#
_entry.id   AF-A0A3M8UEK8-F1
#
_cell.length_a   1.000
_cell.length_b   1.000
_cell.length_c   1.000
_cell.angle_alpha   90.00
_cell.angle_beta   90.00
_cell.angle_gamma   90.00
#
_symmetry.space_group_name_H-M   'P 1'
#
loop_
_entity.id
_entity.type
_entity.pdbx_description
1 polymer ?
#
loop_
_entity_poly.entity_id
_entity_poly.type
_entity_poly.pdbx_seq_one_letter_code
_entity_poly.pdbx_strand_id
1 'polypeptide(L)'
;MSLNPTCALRRNVVQRGRGHMAIEDTVAQAVTYPTAPGYQVNVRSGPGTGYTLVKKLPANTRVSIRCQTHGQRVSGPYGSTDVWDCIAPGQYVSDAYVKTGSDGFVTVSCG
;
A
#
# COMPACT_ATOMS: atom_id res chain seq x y z
N MET A 1 -10.38 -20.18 8.74
CA MET A 1 -11.01 -18.87 8.43
C MET A 1 -9.96 -18.01 7.76
N SER A 2 -10.11 -17.74 6.45
CA SER A 2 -9.16 -16.92 5.70
C SER A 2 -9.07 -15.54 6.32
N LEU A 3 -7.94 -15.26 6.95
CA LEU A 3 -7.55 -13.91 7.33
C LEU A 3 -7.52 -13.14 6.01
N ASN A 4 -8.57 -12.37 5.70
CA ASN A 4 -8.40 -11.25 4.79
C ASN A 4 -7.26 -10.46 5.41
N PRO A 5 -6.07 -10.36 4.78
CA PRO A 5 -5.02 -9.52 5.30
C PRO A 5 -5.68 -8.15 5.35
N THR A 6 -6.02 -7.72 6.55
CA THR A 6 -6.61 -6.41 6.71
C THR A 6 -5.46 -5.47 6.44
N CYS A 7 -5.72 -4.31 5.83
CA CYS A 7 -4.68 -3.32 5.74
C CYS A 7 -4.50 -2.72 7.14
N ALA A 8 -3.82 -3.49 7.96
CA ALA A 8 -3.32 -3.14 9.25
C ALA A 8 -1.81 -3.08 9.05
N LEU A 9 -1.24 -1.94 9.41
CA LEU A 9 0.18 -1.91 9.72
C LEU A 9 0.39 -2.95 10.82
N ARG A 10 1.37 -3.84 10.65
CA ARG A 10 1.85 -4.63 11.78
C ARG A 10 2.16 -3.63 12.88
N ARG A 11 1.37 -3.64 13.96
CA ARG A 11 1.64 -2.79 15.12
C ARG A 11 2.98 -3.24 15.65
N ASN A 12 4.05 -2.55 15.26
CA ASN A 12 5.28 -2.60 16.02
C ASN A 12 4.91 -2.01 17.37
N VAL A 13 4.71 -2.88 18.35
CA VAL A 13 4.54 -2.49 19.74
C VAL A 13 5.89 -1.90 20.16
N VAL A 14 6.09 -0.60 19.94
CA VAL A 14 7.04 0.18 20.74
C VAL A 14 6.38 0.35 22.10
N GLN A 15 6.59 -0.63 22.96
CA GLN A 15 6.24 -0.56 24.36
C GLN A 15 7.21 0.39 25.08
N ARG A 16 6.64 1.46 25.64
CA ARG A 16 7.03 2.16 26.88
C ARG A 16 8.23 3.11 26.86
N GLY A 17 7.94 4.37 27.17
CA GLY A 17 8.86 5.28 27.85
C GLY A 17 8.14 6.52 28.39
N ARG A 18 7.85 6.57 29.69
CA ARG A 18 7.45 7.80 30.39
C ARG A 18 8.60 8.82 30.31
N GLY A 19 8.34 10.06 29.88
CA GLY A 19 9.24 11.19 30.16
C GLY A 19 9.24 12.33 29.13
N HIS A 20 8.84 13.51 29.60
CA HIS A 20 9.02 14.90 29.13
C HIS A 20 9.70 15.26 27.79
N MET A 21 9.05 16.25 27.13
CA MET A 21 9.58 17.37 26.32
C MET A 21 10.31 17.09 25.00
N ALA A 22 9.54 17.09 23.91
CA ALA A 22 9.68 17.92 22.70
C ALA A 22 8.65 17.39 21.69
N ILE A 23 7.55 18.12 21.46
CA ILE A 23 6.63 17.80 20.36
C ILE A 23 7.24 18.27 19.04
N GLU A 24 8.35 17.65 18.63
CA GLU A 24 8.55 17.51 17.19
C GLU A 24 7.57 16.43 16.77
N ASP A 25 6.35 16.88 16.48
CA ASP A 25 5.34 16.13 15.76
C ASP A 25 5.98 15.81 14.40
N THR A 26 6.80 14.75 14.40
CA THR A 26 7.38 14.20 13.18
C THR A 26 6.17 13.63 12.47
N VAL A 27 5.48 14.48 11.73
CA VAL A 27 4.46 14.08 10.79
C VAL A 27 5.17 13.08 9.89
N ALA A 28 4.86 11.80 10.07
CA ALA A 28 5.39 10.75 9.22
C ALA A 28 5.01 11.16 7.80
N GLN A 29 5.98 11.69 7.05
CA GLN A 29 5.73 12.14 5.69
C GLN A 29 5.33 10.89 4.94
N ALA A 30 4.05 10.81 4.58
CA ALA A 30 3.56 9.69 3.82
C ALA A 30 4.27 9.74 2.47
N VAL A 31 5.25 8.85 2.27
CA VAL A 31 5.93 8.74 0.99
C VAL A 31 4.86 8.38 -0.03
N THR A 32 4.64 9.29 -0.97
CA THR A 32 3.68 9.08 -2.05
C THR A 32 4.42 8.65 -3.29
N TYR A 33 3.84 7.70 -3.99
CA TYR A 33 4.37 7.17 -5.24
C TYR A 33 3.39 7.49 -6.37
N PRO A 34 3.89 7.95 -7.53
CA PRO A 34 3.03 8.20 -8.67
C PRO A 34 2.55 6.88 -9.27
N THR A 35 1.29 6.84 -9.69
CA THR A 35 0.77 5.74 -10.50
C THR A 35 1.27 5.85 -11.94
N ALA A 36 1.13 4.77 -12.69
CA ALA A 36 1.46 4.73 -14.10
C ALA A 36 0.78 5.87 -14.88
N PRO A 37 1.55 6.68 -15.64
CA PRO A 37 1.00 7.82 -16.35
C PRO A 37 0.04 7.37 -17.45
N GLY A 38 -1.12 8.01 -17.52
CA GLY A 38 -2.17 7.64 -18.48
C GLY A 38 -3.03 6.43 -18.11
N TYR A 39 -2.74 5.73 -17.01
CA TYR A 39 -3.52 4.55 -16.58
C TYR A 39 -4.43 4.86 -15.40
N GLN A 40 -5.70 4.43 -15.50
CA GLN A 40 -6.59 4.38 -14.35
C GLN A 40 -6.24 3.17 -13.48
N VAL A 41 -6.06 3.39 -12.18
CA VAL A 41 -5.65 2.34 -11.26
C VAL A 41 -6.83 1.88 -10.42
N ASN A 42 -7.07 0.57 -10.44
CA ASN A 42 -8.17 -0.06 -9.72
C ASN A 42 -7.77 -0.31 -8.26
N VAL A 43 -8.53 0.27 -7.33
CA VAL A 43 -8.39 0.03 -5.89
C VAL A 43 -9.36 -1.06 -5.47
N ARG A 44 -8.86 -2.12 -4.87
CA ARG A 44 -9.61 -3.33 -4.54
C ARG A 44 -9.69 -3.54 -3.04
N SER A 45 -10.68 -4.32 -2.61
CA SER A 45 -10.91 -4.62 -1.20
C SER A 45 -9.90 -5.61 -0.59
N GLY A 46 -9.08 -6.24 -1.44
CA GLY A 46 -8.05 -7.18 -1.03
C GLY A 46 -6.96 -7.34 -2.09
N PRO A 47 -5.90 -8.13 -1.77
CA PRO A 47 -4.72 -8.26 -2.61
C PRO A 47 -4.94 -9.27 -3.75
N GLY A 48 -5.85 -8.97 -4.66
CA GLY A 48 -6.16 -9.82 -5.82
C GLY A 48 -7.17 -9.20 -6.77
N THR A 49 -7.21 -9.65 -8.03
CA THR A 49 -8.18 -9.13 -9.01
C THR A 49 -9.58 -9.71 -8.83
N GLY A 50 -9.72 -10.80 -8.07
CA GLY A 50 -11.01 -11.36 -7.67
C GLY A 50 -11.75 -10.57 -6.58
N TYR A 51 -11.05 -9.65 -5.89
CA TYR A 51 -11.68 -8.80 -4.87
C TYR A 51 -12.48 -7.66 -5.50
N THR A 52 -13.55 -7.26 -4.80
CA THR A 52 -14.43 -6.16 -5.20
C THR A 52 -13.64 -4.88 -5.44
N LEU A 53 -13.97 -4.21 -6.54
CA LEU A 53 -13.43 -2.89 -6.84
C LEU A 53 -14.06 -1.87 -5.88
N VAL A 54 -13.25 -1.28 -5.01
CA VAL A 54 -13.68 -0.27 -4.04
C VAL A 54 -13.76 1.09 -4.71
N LYS A 55 -12.74 1.45 -5.51
CA LYS A 55 -12.71 2.69 -6.28
C LYS A 55 -11.73 2.61 -7.45
N LYS A 56 -11.76 3.63 -8.31
CA LYS A 56 -10.75 3.84 -9.36
C LYS A 56 -10.03 5.15 -9.11
N LEU A 57 -8.71 5.12 -9.21
CA LEU A 57 -7.89 6.31 -9.22
C LEU A 57 -7.75 6.80 -10.66
N PRO A 58 -7.91 8.12 -10.92
CA PRO A 58 -7.66 8.69 -12.23
C PRO A 58 -6.17 8.54 -12.61
N ALA A 59 -5.87 8.70 -13.90
CA ALA A 59 -4.49 8.69 -14.37
C ALA A 59 -3.66 9.80 -13.72
N ASN A 60 -2.36 9.57 -13.57
CA ASN A 60 -1.40 10.50 -12.95
C ASN A 60 -1.72 10.81 -11.47
N THR A 61 -2.37 9.89 -10.76
CA THR A 61 -2.59 10.02 -9.32
C THR A 61 -1.33 9.66 -8.55
N ARG A 62 -1.18 10.19 -7.33
CA ARG A 62 -0.18 9.72 -6.37
C ARG A 62 -0.86 8.99 -5.22
N VAL A 63 -0.27 7.89 -4.76
CA VAL A 63 -0.78 7.08 -3.64
C VAL A 63 0.26 7.01 -2.53
N SER A 64 -0.19 7.10 -1.28
CA SER A 64 0.65 6.79 -0.12
C SER A 64 0.55 5.31 0.20
N ILE A 65 1.69 4.65 0.38
CA ILE A 65 1.74 3.23 0.73
C ILE A 65 1.92 3.11 2.24
N ARG A 66 0.95 2.48 2.91
CA ARG A 66 0.99 2.24 4.36
C ARG A 66 1.78 0.98 4.69
N CYS A 67 1.47 -0.09 4.01
CA CYS A 67 2.12 -1.39 4.13
C CYS A 67 1.93 -2.17 2.84
N GLN A 68 2.75 -3.19 2.63
CA GLN A 68 2.69 -4.05 1.45
C GLN A 68 2.38 -5.50 1.81
N THR A 69 1.75 -6.23 0.92
CA THR A 69 1.44 -7.64 1.14
C THR A 69 1.54 -8.43 -0.16
N HIS A 70 1.80 -9.72 -0.05
CA HIS A 70 1.75 -10.62 -1.21
C HIS A 70 0.30 -10.99 -1.52
N GLY A 71 -0.01 -11.11 -2.80
CA GLY A 71 -1.34 -11.46 -3.27
C GLY A 71 -1.32 -12.09 -4.64
N GLN A 72 -2.40 -11.90 -5.40
CA GLN A 72 -2.45 -12.38 -6.77
C GLN A 72 -1.42 -11.67 -7.64
N ARG A 73 -0.66 -12.41 -8.45
CA ARG A 73 0.24 -11.83 -9.43
C ARG A 73 -0.55 -11.08 -10.51
N VAL A 74 -0.16 -9.83 -10.76
CA VAL A 74 -0.78 -8.94 -11.76
C VAL A 74 0.31 -8.39 -12.67
N SER A 75 0.03 -8.39 -13.97
CA SER A 75 0.88 -7.75 -14.98
C SER A 75 0.37 -6.35 -15.27
N GLY A 76 1.29 -5.38 -15.24
CA GLY A 76 1.00 -3.97 -15.46
C GLY A 76 2.14 -3.26 -16.18
N PRO A 77 2.04 -1.93 -16.32
CA PRO A 77 3.00 -1.11 -17.07
C PRO A 77 4.42 -1.13 -16.49
N TYR A 78 4.59 -1.41 -15.19
CA TYR A 78 5.90 -1.52 -14.54
C TYR A 78 6.42 -2.96 -14.42
N GLY A 79 5.70 -3.94 -14.98
CA GLY A 79 6.09 -5.35 -14.93
C GLY A 79 5.03 -6.23 -14.27
N SER A 80 5.41 -7.47 -13.95
CA SER A 80 4.53 -8.44 -13.30
C SER A 80 4.95 -8.69 -11.87
N THR A 81 4.11 -8.28 -10.91
CA THR A 81 4.38 -8.38 -9.48
C THR A 81 3.20 -9.01 -8.74
N ASP A 82 3.49 -9.73 -7.67
CA ASP A 82 2.53 -10.23 -6.69
C ASP A 82 2.45 -9.33 -5.45
N VAL A 83 3.11 -8.17 -5.48
CA VAL A 83 3.09 -7.16 -4.44
C VAL A 83 1.83 -6.29 -4.56
N TRP A 84 1.15 -6.12 -3.43
CA TRP A 84 -0.03 -5.27 -3.28
C TRP A 84 0.23 -4.20 -2.23
N ASP A 85 0.05 -2.95 -2.63
CA ASP A 85 0.17 -1.75 -1.83
C ASP A 85 -1.13 -1.45 -1.13
N CYS A 86 -1.09 -1.41 0.19
CA CYS A 86 -2.20 -0.83 0.90
C CYS A 86 -2.10 0.70 0.95
N ILE A 87 -3.13 1.36 0.43
CA ILE A 87 -3.25 2.82 0.45
C ILE A 87 -4.18 3.33 1.57
N ALA A 88 -5.14 2.51 2.01
CA ALA A 88 -6.07 2.82 3.10
C ALA A 88 -6.68 1.51 3.67
N PRO A 89 -7.33 1.55 4.85
CA PRO A 89 -7.96 0.37 5.43
C PRO A 89 -8.89 -0.32 4.43
N GLY A 90 -8.60 -1.58 4.09
CA GLY A 90 -9.34 -2.35 3.10
C GLY A 90 -9.22 -1.84 1.65
N GLN A 91 -8.20 -1.05 1.32
CA GLN A 91 -7.95 -0.52 -0.02
C GLN A 91 -6.54 -0.88 -0.49
N TYR A 92 -6.50 -1.72 -1.51
CA TYR A 92 -5.28 -2.27 -2.09
C TYR A 92 -5.14 -1.85 -3.54
N VAL A 93 -3.91 -1.57 -3.94
CA VAL A 93 -3.49 -1.28 -5.31
C VAL A 93 -2.38 -2.25 -5.67
N SER A 94 -2.35 -2.74 -6.90
CA SER A 94 -1.21 -3.55 -7.35
C SER A 94 -0.01 -2.66 -7.63
N ASP A 95 1.14 -3.04 -7.11
CA ASP A 95 2.42 -2.36 -7.32
C ASP A 95 2.81 -2.33 -8.81
N ALA A 96 2.26 -3.24 -9.64
CA ALA A 96 2.40 -3.24 -11.10
C ALA A 96 2.00 -1.90 -11.78
N TYR A 97 1.19 -1.10 -11.09
CA TYR A 97 0.71 0.21 -11.55
C TYR A 97 1.25 1.39 -10.73
N VAL A 98 2.08 1.16 -9.72
CA VAL A 98 2.65 2.21 -8.86
C VAL A 98 4.15 2.26 -9.10
N LYS A 99 4.68 3.46 -9.37
CA LYS A 99 6.11 3.63 -9.58
C LYS A 99 6.81 3.77 -8.23
N THR A 100 7.00 2.64 -7.56
CA THR A 100 7.78 2.53 -6.31
C THR A 100 9.28 2.56 -6.57
N GLY A 101 9.71 2.13 -7.77
CA GLY A 101 11.11 2.08 -8.18
C GLY A 101 11.85 0.83 -7.70
N SER A 102 11.13 -0.16 -7.17
CA SER A 102 11.64 -1.47 -6.77
C SER A 102 10.66 -2.55 -7.18
N ASP A 103 11.15 -3.74 -7.52
CA ASP A 103 10.32 -4.93 -7.77
C ASP A 103 9.93 -5.66 -6.46
N GLY A 104 10.43 -5.18 -5.32
CA GLY A 104 10.20 -5.74 -4.00
C GLY A 104 9.44 -4.79 -3.06
N PHE A 105 9.38 -5.15 -1.79
CA PHE A 105 8.75 -4.30 -0.79
C PHE A 105 9.58 -3.04 -0.56
N VAL A 106 8.98 -1.88 -0.82
CA VAL A 106 9.52 -0.55 -0.47
C VAL A 106 9.17 -0.12 0.94
N THR A 107 8.26 -0.83 1.61
CA THR A 107 7.83 -0.55 3.00
C THR A 107 7.58 -1.84 3.80
N VAL A 108 7.15 -1.68 5.05
CA VAL A 108 6.82 -2.78 5.96
C VAL A 108 5.69 -3.66 5.42
N SER A 109 5.73 -4.95 5.75
CA SER A 109 4.68 -5.88 5.38
C SER A 109 3.41 -5.67 6.23
N CYS A 110 2.23 -5.78 5.62
CA CYS A 110 0.95 -5.79 6.33
C CYS A 110 0.84 -7.07 7.17
N GLY A 111 0.15 -7.00 8.31
CA GLY A 111 -0.11 -8.17 9.16
C GLY A 111 -0.75 -7.86 10.48
#